data_AF-A0A4U5PXC2-F1
#
_entry.id   AF-A0A4U5PXC2-F1
#
_cell.length_a   1.000
_cell.length_b   1.000
_cell.length_c   1.000
_cell.angle_alpha   90.00
_cell.angle_beta   90.00
_cell.angle_gamma   90.00
#
_symmetry.space_group_name_H-M   'P 1'
#
loop_
_entity.id
_entity.type
_entity.pdbx_description
1 polymer ?
#
loop_
_entity_poly.entity_id
_entity_poly.type
_entity_poly.pdbx_seq_one_letter_code
_entity_poly.pdbx_strand_id
1 'polypeptide(L)'
;MEGQVPGAMGSSGSLALRFGQTCFSCASLLFMCLDVEFYSYTTFCFLVTVMGLVIPWSLVLVLADAYSVFVKSLDLQRRNLLMIIIGDLVLSFLSLAAACSTASVADLLLDVGKSFCPVKLCSRYQLSAAMAFLSWFLSFSSSLFNLWLLPAL
;
A
#
# COMPACT_ATOMS: atom_id res chain seq x y z
N MET A 1 16.04 -28.75 8.69
CA MET A 1 15.45 -27.45 9.06
C MET A 1 16.16 -26.41 8.21
N GLU A 2 15.79 -26.33 6.94
CA GLU A 2 16.42 -25.40 6.00
C GLU A 2 15.71 -24.05 6.09
N GLY A 3 16.52 -23.00 6.21
CA GLY A 3 16.11 -21.66 6.64
C GLY A 3 15.02 -21.07 5.77
N GLN A 4 13.83 -20.94 6.34
CA GLN A 4 12.73 -20.18 5.76
C GLN A 4 13.18 -18.72 5.69
N VAL A 5 13.44 -18.22 4.48
CA VAL A 5 13.85 -16.84 4.25
C VAL A 5 12.81 -15.90 4.89
N PRO A 6 13.19 -15.04 5.85
CA PRO A 6 12.25 -14.13 6.51
C PRO A 6 11.70 -13.15 5.46
N GLY A 7 10.45 -13.34 5.04
CA GLY A 7 9.80 -12.52 4.00
C GLY A 7 9.05 -13.30 2.91
N ALA A 8 9.19 -14.62 2.84
CA ALA A 8 8.42 -15.48 1.92
C ALA A 8 6.92 -15.55 2.27
N MET A 9 6.03 -15.74 1.28
CA MET A 9 4.62 -16.07 1.54
C MET A 9 4.50 -17.29 2.47
N GLY A 10 3.70 -17.18 3.54
CA GLY A 10 3.60 -18.17 4.61
C GLY A 10 4.61 -18.01 5.74
N SER A 11 5.40 -16.93 5.75
CA SER A 11 6.29 -16.53 6.86
C SER A 11 5.71 -15.34 7.61
N SER A 12 5.95 -15.27 8.93
CA SER A 12 5.57 -14.12 9.77
C SER A 12 6.04 -12.77 9.22
N GLY A 13 7.11 -12.75 8.42
CA GLY A 13 7.60 -11.54 7.73
C GLY A 13 6.67 -11.02 6.63
N SER A 14 6.10 -11.91 5.80
CA SER A 14 5.10 -11.54 4.77
C SER A 14 3.85 -10.97 5.44
N LEU A 15 3.36 -11.64 6.48
CA LEU A 15 2.20 -11.21 7.25
C LEU A 15 2.37 -9.80 7.84
N ALA A 16 3.53 -9.51 8.42
CA ALA A 16 3.85 -8.19 8.98
C ALA A 16 3.89 -7.09 7.90
N LEU A 17 4.50 -7.36 6.74
CA LEU A 17 4.55 -6.41 5.63
C LEU A 17 3.15 -6.09 5.09
N ARG A 18 2.29 -7.10 4.93
CA ARG A 18 0.91 -6.96 4.44
C ARG A 18 0.01 -6.24 5.43
N PHE A 19 0.17 -6.54 6.72
CA PHE A 19 -0.53 -5.83 7.79
C PHE A 19 -0.12 -4.35 7.83
N GLY A 20 1.18 -4.07 7.68
CA GLY A 20 1.70 -2.71 7.53
C GLY A 20 1.08 -1.96 6.36
N GLN A 21 1.07 -2.55 5.15
CA GLN A 21 0.42 -1.96 3.97
C GLN A 21 -1.05 -1.59 4.24
N THR A 22 -1.79 -2.50 4.87
CA THR A 22 -3.21 -2.28 5.21
C THR A 22 -3.35 -1.11 6.19
N CYS A 23 -2.54 -1.08 7.25
CA CYS A 23 -2.57 -0.04 8.26
C CYS A 23 -2.24 1.34 7.68
N PHE A 24 -1.17 1.45 6.89
CA PHE A 24 -0.76 2.71 6.26
C PHE A 24 -1.77 3.20 5.22
N SER A 25 -2.36 2.28 4.44
CA SER A 25 -3.39 2.63 3.44
C SER A 25 -4.68 3.10 4.13
N CYS A 26 -5.10 2.43 5.20
CA CYS A 26 -6.23 2.86 6.03
C CYS A 26 -5.95 4.23 6.67
N ALA A 27 -4.75 4.44 7.23
CA ALA A 27 -4.38 5.73 7.81
C ALA A 27 -4.41 6.86 6.77
N SER A 28 -3.89 6.60 5.56
CA SER A 28 -3.96 7.54 4.43
C SER A 28 -5.41 7.87 4.07
N LEU A 29 -6.30 6.88 3.97
CA LEU A 29 -7.73 7.09 3.72
C LEU A 29 -8.48 7.79 4.86
N LEU A 30 -8.05 7.63 6.11
CA LEU A 30 -8.65 8.36 7.22
C LEU A 30 -8.23 9.84 7.19
N PHE A 31 -6.97 10.14 6.87
CA PHE A 31 -6.48 11.53 6.82
C PHE A 31 -6.91 12.30 5.58
N MET A 32 -6.89 11.66 4.41
CA MET A 32 -8.09 11.27 3.67
C MET A 32 -9.44 11.87 4.09
N CYS A 33 -10.46 11.02 4.18
CA CYS A 33 -11.89 11.26 4.35
C CYS A 33 -12.39 12.18 5.48
N LEU A 34 -11.55 12.58 6.45
CA LEU A 34 -11.99 13.38 7.61
C LEU A 34 -12.25 14.87 7.32
N ASP A 35 -11.91 15.38 6.14
CA ASP A 35 -12.10 16.80 5.76
C ASP A 35 -12.89 16.96 4.45
N VAL A 36 -14.14 17.39 4.54
CA VAL A 36 -15.14 17.38 3.47
C VAL A 36 -14.81 18.40 2.36
N GLU A 37 -13.88 18.10 1.45
CA GLU A 37 -13.80 18.62 0.06
C GLU A 37 -12.95 17.71 -0.88
N PHE A 38 -12.95 16.38 -0.70
CA PHE A 38 -12.16 15.42 -1.54
C PHE A 38 -12.41 15.52 -3.04
N TYR A 39 -13.58 16.02 -3.44
CA TYR A 39 -14.02 16.04 -4.82
C TYR A 39 -13.47 17.23 -5.62
N SER A 40 -12.91 18.24 -4.94
CA SER A 40 -12.43 19.45 -5.61
C SER A 40 -11.15 19.22 -6.43
N TYR A 41 -10.38 18.16 -6.14
CA TYR A 41 -9.13 17.85 -6.85
C TYR A 41 -9.04 16.38 -7.26
N THR A 42 -8.89 16.15 -8.57
CA THR A 42 -8.77 14.81 -9.18
C THR A 42 -7.70 13.94 -8.53
N THR A 43 -6.60 14.57 -8.10
CA THR A 43 -5.48 13.88 -7.47
C THR A 43 -5.82 13.24 -6.12
N PHE A 44 -6.68 13.89 -5.33
CA PHE A 44 -7.14 13.36 -4.06
C PHE A 44 -8.11 12.19 -4.27
N CYS A 45 -9.00 12.31 -5.25
CA CYS A 45 -9.87 11.22 -5.68
C CYS A 45 -9.06 10.02 -6.19
N PHE A 46 -7.97 10.27 -6.93
CA PHE A 46 -7.06 9.22 -7.37
C PHE A 46 -6.41 8.51 -6.18
N LEU A 47 -5.83 9.23 -5.21
CA LEU A 47 -5.24 8.62 -4.02
C LEU A 47 -6.25 7.80 -3.21
N VAL A 48 -7.47 8.30 -3.01
CA VAL A 48 -8.54 7.56 -2.33
C VAL A 48 -8.90 6.27 -3.07
N THR A 49 -9.03 6.33 -4.39
CA THR A 49 -9.33 5.17 -5.22
C THR A 49 -8.22 4.11 -5.12
N VAL A 50 -6.96 4.54 -5.17
CA VAL A 50 -5.82 3.64 -5.07
C VAL A 50 -5.74 2.98 -3.69
N MET A 51 -5.78 3.76 -2.61
CA MET A 51 -5.74 3.20 -1.25
C MET A 51 -6.96 2.31 -0.97
N GLY A 52 -8.12 2.66 -1.53
CA GLY A 52 -9.33 1.83 -1.48
C GLY A 52 -9.22 0.50 -2.24
N LEU A 53 -8.35 0.40 -3.25
CA LEU A 53 -8.01 -0.86 -3.92
C LEU A 53 -6.94 -1.65 -3.14
N VAL A 54 -5.95 -0.95 -2.57
CA VAL A 54 -4.85 -1.59 -1.82
C VAL A 54 -5.38 -2.31 -0.57
N ILE A 55 -6.33 -1.73 0.16
CA ILE A 55 -6.88 -2.34 1.39
C ILE A 55 -7.49 -3.73 1.15
N PRO A 56 -8.51 -3.90 0.28
CA PRO A 56 -9.10 -5.22 0.05
C PRO A 56 -8.08 -6.20 -0.54
N TRP A 57 -7.16 -5.74 -1.40
CA TRP A 57 -6.08 -6.57 -1.92
C TRP A 57 -5.17 -7.10 -0.82
N SER A 58 -4.64 -6.20 0.03
CA SER A 58 -3.80 -6.57 1.16
C SER A 58 -4.55 -7.46 2.16
N LEU A 59 -5.83 -7.20 2.43
CA LEU A 59 -6.66 -8.04 3.32
C LEU A 59 -6.84 -9.46 2.79
N VAL A 60 -7.14 -9.62 1.49
CA VAL A 60 -7.25 -10.94 0.85
C VAL A 60 -5.92 -11.71 1.00
N LEU A 61 -4.79 -11.02 0.85
CA LEU A 61 -3.47 -11.63 0.99
C LEU A 61 -3.09 -11.93 2.44
N VAL A 62 -3.46 -11.09 3.41
CA VAL A 62 -3.32 -11.41 4.85
C VAL A 62 -4.14 -12.65 5.20
N LEU A 63 -5.38 -12.76 4.72
CA LEU A 63 -6.23 -13.93 4.96
C LEU A 63 -5.64 -15.18 4.31
N ALA A 64 -5.14 -15.08 3.08
CA ALA A 64 -4.48 -16.19 2.40
C ALA A 64 -3.19 -16.64 3.11
N ASP A 65 -2.39 -15.70 3.61
CA ASP A 65 -1.15 -15.96 4.35
C ASP A 65 -1.45 -16.61 5.70
N ALA A 66 -2.41 -16.06 6.46
CA ALA A 66 -2.89 -16.65 7.70
C ALA A 66 -3.45 -18.06 7.47
N TYR A 67 -4.27 -18.25 6.43
CA TYR A 67 -4.79 -19.57 6.07
C TYR A 67 -3.66 -20.56 5.78
N SER A 68 -2.62 -20.16 5.05
CA SER A 68 -1.45 -21.01 4.78
C SER A 68 -0.68 -21.39 6.06
N VAL A 69 -0.53 -20.44 6.99
CA VAL A 69 0.14 -20.67 8.29
C VAL A 69 -0.68 -21.61 9.19
N PHE A 70 -2.00 -21.42 9.27
CA PHE A 70 -2.89 -22.21 10.13
C PHE A 70 -3.16 -23.61 9.57
N VAL A 71 -3.39 -23.74 8.25
CA VAL A 71 -3.77 -25.02 7.62
C VAL A 71 -2.56 -25.83 7.19
N LYS A 72 -1.34 -25.27 7.33
CA LYS A 72 -0.04 -25.91 7.08
C LYS A 72 -0.04 -26.64 5.74
N SER A 73 0.33 -25.87 4.71
CA SER A 73 0.53 -26.26 3.29
C SER A 73 -0.62 -25.86 2.38
N LEU A 74 -0.76 -24.56 2.11
CA LEU A 74 -1.35 -24.14 0.85
C LEU A 74 -0.26 -24.25 -0.21
N ASP A 75 -0.37 -25.27 -1.07
CA ASP A 75 0.48 -25.45 -2.24
C ASP A 75 0.21 -24.26 -3.19
N LEU A 76 0.90 -23.15 -2.97
CA LEU A 76 0.81 -21.92 -3.76
C LEU A 76 1.36 -22.24 -5.14
N GLN A 77 0.49 -22.78 -5.98
CA GLN A 77 0.75 -23.05 -7.39
C GLN A 77 1.47 -21.84 -7.99
N ARG A 78 2.58 -22.07 -8.71
CA ARG A 78 3.43 -21.04 -9.34
C ARG A 78 2.60 -19.95 -10.07
N ARG A 79 1.45 -20.33 -10.64
CA ARG A 79 0.48 -19.43 -11.27
C ARG A 79 -0.16 -18.42 -10.30
N ASN A 80 -0.55 -18.85 -9.11
CA ASN A 80 -1.16 -17.97 -8.11
C ASN A 80 -0.13 -17.00 -7.55
N LEU A 81 1.10 -17.45 -7.31
CA LEU A 81 2.19 -16.60 -6.84
C LEU A 81 2.57 -15.53 -7.87
N LEU A 82 2.57 -15.85 -9.17
CA LEU A 82 2.76 -14.88 -10.25
C LEU A 82 1.66 -13.81 -10.28
N MET A 83 0.39 -14.18 -10.12
CA MET A 83 -0.70 -13.18 -10.07
C MET A 83 -0.54 -12.23 -8.88
N ILE A 84 -0.09 -12.74 -7.73
CA ILE A 84 0.15 -11.92 -6.54
C ILE A 84 1.28 -10.92 -6.79
N ILE A 85 2.40 -11.37 -7.37
CA ILE A 85 3.54 -10.50 -7.70
C ILE A 85 3.11 -9.40 -8.67
N ILE A 86 2.38 -9.75 -9.74
CA ILE A 86 1.90 -8.77 -10.73
C ILE A 86 0.95 -7.77 -10.05
N GLY A 87 0.02 -8.25 -9.23
CA GLY A 87 -0.92 -7.39 -8.52
C GLY A 87 -0.22 -6.42 -7.55
N ASP A 88 0.74 -6.90 -6.77
CA ASP A 88 1.53 -6.07 -5.87
C ASP A 88 2.36 -5.03 -6.62
N LEU A 89 2.95 -5.42 -7.74
CA LEU A 89 3.73 -4.52 -8.58
C LEU A 89 2.84 -3.40 -9.14
N VAL A 90 1.69 -3.76 -9.72
CA VAL A 90 0.72 -2.80 -10.26
C VAL A 90 0.23 -1.84 -9.19
N LEU A 91 -0.19 -2.36 -8.03
CA LEU A 91 -0.66 -1.53 -6.91
C LEU A 91 0.44 -0.66 -6.32
N SER A 92 1.69 -1.13 -6.33
CA SER A 92 2.84 -0.32 -5.94
C SER A 92 3.00 0.88 -6.88
N PHE A 93 3.07 0.67 -8.20
CA PHE A 93 3.19 1.77 -9.15
C PHE A 93 2.04 2.77 -9.05
N LEU A 94 0.82 2.25 -8.85
CA LEU A 94 -0.37 3.10 -8.69
C LEU A 94 -0.30 3.93 -7.41
N SER A 95 0.16 3.35 -6.30
CA SER A 95 0.34 4.04 -5.01
C SER A 95 1.44 5.10 -5.07
N LEU A 96 2.54 4.83 -5.78
CA LEU A 96 3.59 5.82 -6.02
C LEU A 96 3.08 6.99 -6.85
N ALA A 97 2.36 6.72 -7.93
CA ALA A 97 1.76 7.76 -8.77
C ALA A 97 0.81 8.64 -7.94
N ALA A 98 -0.07 8.00 -7.15
CA ALA A 98 -1.00 8.71 -6.28
C ALA A 98 -0.30 9.56 -5.21
N ALA A 99 0.73 9.02 -4.55
CA ALA A 99 1.50 9.74 -3.54
C ALA A 99 2.25 10.93 -4.15
N CYS A 100 2.96 10.73 -5.26
CA CYS A 100 3.72 11.78 -5.94
C CYS A 100 2.82 12.91 -6.43
N SER A 101 1.68 12.60 -7.06
CA SER A 101 0.74 13.62 -7.51
C SER A 101 0.11 14.35 -6.32
N THR A 102 -0.24 13.66 -5.23
CA THR A 102 -0.83 14.30 -4.05
C THR A 102 0.19 15.22 -3.37
N ALA A 103 1.44 14.78 -3.26
CA ALA A 103 2.52 15.57 -2.68
C ALA A 103 2.78 16.84 -3.50
N SER A 104 2.81 16.76 -4.84
CA SER A 104 3.05 17.94 -5.68
C SER A 104 1.90 18.95 -5.61
N VAL A 105 0.65 18.48 -5.59
CA VAL A 105 -0.52 19.36 -5.44
C VAL A 105 -0.54 19.98 -4.04
N ALA A 106 -0.20 19.23 -3.00
CA ALA A 106 -0.10 19.76 -1.64
C ALA A 106 1.00 20.84 -1.51
N ASP A 107 2.16 20.62 -2.11
CA ASP A 107 3.28 21.58 -2.11
C ASP A 107 2.91 22.87 -2.87
N LEU A 108 2.27 22.73 -4.04
CA LEU A 108 1.79 23.87 -4.82
C LEU A 108 0.70 24.66 -4.08
N LEU A 109 -0.20 23.98 -3.35
CA LEU A 109 -1.20 24.63 -2.51
C LEU A 109 -0.59 25.36 -1.30
N LEU A 110 0.55 24.89 -0.77
CA LEU A 110 1.30 25.60 0.27
C LEU A 110 1.93 26.89 -0.26
N ASP A 111 2.49 26.84 -1.47
CA ASP A 111 3.22 27.96 -2.08
C ASP A 111 2.28 29.07 -2.59
N VAL A 112 1.13 28.69 -3.17
CA VAL A 112 0.17 29.65 -3.77
C VAL A 112 -0.64 30.46 -2.75
N GLY A 113 -0.72 30.05 -1.48
CA GLY A 113 -1.08 31.00 -0.43
C GLY A 113 -1.79 30.45 0.81
N LYS A 114 -1.41 31.02 1.97
CA LYS A 114 -1.95 30.81 3.33
C LYS A 114 -3.47 31.04 3.48
N SER A 115 -4.18 31.55 2.46
CA SER A 115 -5.63 31.80 2.50
C SER A 115 -6.49 30.62 2.07
N PHE A 116 -5.98 29.74 1.18
CA PHE A 116 -6.73 28.58 0.66
C PHE A 116 -6.51 27.31 1.47
N CYS A 117 -5.43 27.23 2.26
CA CYS A 117 -5.16 26.06 3.09
C CYS A 117 -4.63 26.47 4.47
N PRO A 118 -5.44 26.37 5.55
CA PRO A 118 -4.93 26.48 6.90
C PRO A 118 -3.79 25.48 7.09
N VAL A 119 -2.72 25.89 7.76
CA VAL A 119 -1.50 25.08 7.96
C VAL A 119 -1.81 23.67 8.50
N LYS A 120 -2.90 23.54 9.27
CA LYS A 120 -3.41 22.25 9.78
C LYS A 120 -3.97 21.33 8.69
N LEU A 121 -4.68 21.83 7.67
CA LEU A 121 -5.22 21.00 6.59
C LEU A 121 -4.10 20.54 5.65
N CYS A 122 -3.19 21.42 5.26
CA CYS A 122 -2.13 21.05 4.32
C CYS A 122 -1.15 20.02 4.88
N SER A 123 -0.82 20.17 6.17
CA SER A 123 -0.02 19.19 6.89
C SER A 123 -0.68 17.80 6.92
N ARG A 124 -2.02 17.72 6.92
CA ARG A 124 -2.75 16.44 6.88
C ARG A 124 -2.70 15.79 5.49
N TYR A 125 -2.83 16.56 4.41
CA TYR A 125 -2.67 16.04 3.04
C TYR A 125 -1.26 15.51 2.81
N GLN A 126 -0.25 16.24 3.30
CA GLN A 126 1.14 15.79 3.24
C GLN A 126 1.37 14.53 4.07
N LEU A 127 0.76 14.43 5.26
CA LEU A 127 0.82 13.22 6.09
C LEU A 127 0.14 12.04 5.39
N SER A 128 -1.01 12.25 4.72
CA SER A 128 -1.69 11.23 3.93
C SER A 128 -0.81 10.73 2.78
N ALA A 129 -0.18 11.65 2.03
CA ALA A 129 0.75 11.30 0.96
C ALA A 129 1.97 10.52 1.49
N ALA A 130 2.49 10.88 2.66
CA ALA A 130 3.59 10.16 3.30
C ALA A 130 3.19 8.73 3.71
N MET A 131 1.98 8.54 4.25
CA MET A 131 1.46 7.20 4.59
C MET A 131 1.23 6.36 3.33
N ALA A 132 0.73 6.96 2.25
CA ALA A 132 0.62 6.32 0.94
C ALA A 132 1.99 5.89 0.38
N PHE A 133 3.02 6.73 0.55
CA PHE A 133 4.39 6.41 0.16
C PHE A 133 5.01 5.27 1.00
N LEU A 134 4.73 5.24 2.31
CA LEU A 134 5.14 4.13 3.17
C LEU A 134 4.44 2.82 2.78
N SER A 135 3.14 2.89 2.47
CA SER A 135 2.39 1.75 1.94
C SER A 135 3.02 1.22 0.64
N TRP A 136 3.33 2.13 -0.30
CA TRP A 136 4.07 1.80 -1.53
C TRP A 136 5.39 1.08 -1.24
N PHE A 137 6.22 1.60 -0.33
CA PHE A 137 7.52 1.01 -0.01
C PHE A 137 7.38 -0.44 0.51
N LEU A 138 6.38 -0.69 1.36
CA LEU A 138 6.10 -2.04 1.86
C LEU A 138 5.56 -2.98 0.78
N SER A 139 4.71 -2.49 -0.12
CA SER A 139 4.21 -3.27 -1.26
C SER A 139 5.33 -3.62 -2.23
N PHE A 140 6.20 -2.67 -2.54
CA PHE A 140 7.37 -2.90 -3.37
C PHE A 140 8.33 -3.92 -2.74
N SER A 141 8.63 -3.77 -1.45
CA SER A 141 9.46 -4.72 -0.71
C SER A 141 8.86 -6.13 -0.70
N SER A 142 7.54 -6.26 -0.50
CA SER A 142 6.85 -7.55 -0.58
C SER A 142 6.95 -8.18 -1.98
N SER A 143 6.80 -7.39 -3.04
CA SER A 143 6.95 -7.87 -4.43
C SER A 143 8.36 -8.40 -4.71
N LEU A 144 9.40 -7.73 -4.20
CA LEU A 144 10.79 -8.14 -4.37
C LEU A 144 11.09 -9.46 -3.65
N PHE A 145 10.60 -9.62 -2.41
CA PHE A 145 10.75 -10.88 -1.68
C PHE A 145 10.03 -12.05 -2.36
N ASN A 146 8.81 -11.81 -2.86
CA ASN A 146 8.06 -12.83 -3.61
C ASN A 146 8.74 -13.18 -4.95
N LEU A 147 9.33 -12.19 -5.65
CA LEU A 147 10.06 -12.39 -6.89
C LEU A 147 11.39 -13.14 -6.68
N TRP A 148 12.04 -12.92 -5.53
CA TRP A 148 13.25 -13.66 -5.15
C TRP A 148 12.94 -15.13 -4.82
N LEU A 149 11.72 -15.43 -4.37
CA LEU A 149 11.27 -16.78 -4.04
C LEU A 149 10.83 -17.59 -5.28
N LEU A 150 10.39 -16.92 -6.35
CA LEU A 150 9.98 -17.53 -7.62
C LEU A 150 10.99 -18.54 -8.21
N PRO A 151 12.30 -18.24 -8.28
CA PRO A 151 13.29 -19.19 -8.78
C PRO A 151 13.69 -20.28 -7.75
N ALA A 152 13.32 -20.13 -6.48
CA ALA A 152 13.60 -21.10 -5.42
C ALA A 152 12.52 -22.21 -5.30
N LEU A 153 11.49 -22.16 -6.13
CA LEU A 153 10.28 -23.01 -6.11
C LEU A 153 10.14 -23.81 -7.41
#